data_AF-A0A1W1CTC8-F1
#
_entry.id   AF-A0A1W1CTC8-F1
#
_cell.length_a   1.000
_cell.length_b   1.000
_cell.length_c   1.000
_cell.angle_alpha   90.00
_cell.angle_beta   90.00
_cell.angle_gamma   90.00
#
_symmetry.space_group_name_H-M   'P 1'
#
loop_
_entity.id
_entity.type
_entity.pdbx_description
1 polymer ?
#
loop_
_entity_poly.entity_id
_entity_poly.type
_entity_poly.pdbx_seq_one_letter_code
_entity_poly.pdbx_strand_id
1 'polypeptide(L)' 'MEKNEENLVKKVCSEYALTANELAEKIDIPRGTIGRWMSGKSLPRTAELALNLMLENRELQKKLESFKIFKDALNKL' A
#
# COMPACT_ATOMS: atom_id res chain seq x y z
N MET A 1 16.71 -21.87 4.93
CA MET A 1 16.75 -20.41 4.74
C MET A 1 15.32 -19.92 4.82
N GLU A 2 14.99 -19.22 5.90
CA GLU A 2 13.62 -18.76 6.18
C GLU A 2 13.15 -17.83 5.06
N LYS A 3 11.94 -18.09 4.58
CA LYS A 3 11.26 -17.33 3.55
C LYS A 3 10.97 -15.96 4.16
N ASN A 4 11.80 -14.96 3.86
CA ASN A 4 11.64 -13.58 4.32
C ASN A 4 10.22 -13.11 3.97
N GLU A 5 9.31 -13.13 4.95
CA GLU A 5 8.02 -12.47 4.81
C GLU A 5 8.30 -11.00 4.48
N GLU A 6 7.73 -10.53 3.37
CA GLU A 6 7.96 -9.17 2.93
C GLU A 6 7.42 -8.19 3.98
N ASN A 7 8.29 -7.30 4.46
CA ASN A 7 7.92 -6.26 5.41
C ASN A 7 6.73 -5.43 4.87
N LEU A 8 5.71 -5.18 5.70
CA LEU A 8 4.48 -4.48 5.30
C LEU A 8 4.73 -3.15 4.56
N VAL A 9 5.74 -2.38 4.98
CA VAL A 9 6.09 -1.11 4.33
C VAL A 9 6.58 -1.33 2.90
N LYS A 10 7.41 -2.37 2.68
CA LYS A 10 7.90 -2.73 1.34
C LYS A 10 6.77 -3.21 0.44
N LYS A 11 5.85 -4.01 0.98
CA LYS A 11 4.64 -4.44 0.28
C LYS A 11 3.80 -3.24 -0.18
N VAL A 12 3.57 -2.26 0.69
CA VAL A 12 2.84 -1.03 0.34
C VAL A 12 3.55 -0.24 -0.74
N CYS A 13 4.87 -0.04 -0.62
CA CYS A 13 5.67 0.60 -1.67
C CYS A 13 5.51 -0.11 -3.03
N SER A 14 5.55 -1.45 -3.05
CA SER A 14 5.40 -2.24 -4.27
C SER A 14 3.99 -2.09 -4.90
N GLU A 15 2.92 -2.30 -4.12
CA GLU A 15 1.53 -2.27 -4.60
C GLU A 15 1.10 -0.89 -5.13
N TYR A 16 1.71 0.17 -4.60
CA TYR A 16 1.47 1.54 -4.99
C TYR A 16 2.50 2.10 -5.97
N ALA A 17 3.54 1.34 -6.32
CA ALA A 17 4.69 1.80 -7.10
C ALA A 17 5.33 3.08 -6.52
N LEU A 18 5.50 3.12 -5.20
CA LEU A 18 6.10 4.24 -4.46
C LEU A 18 7.52 3.91 -4.00
N THR A 19 8.38 4.93 -4.02
CA THR A 19 9.62 4.96 -3.25
C THR A 19 9.34 5.17 -1.75
N ALA A 20 10.35 4.92 -0.92
CA ALA A 20 10.26 5.19 0.51
C ALA A 20 10.07 6.69 0.83
N ASN A 21 10.55 7.59 -0.05
CA ASN A 21 10.38 9.04 0.11
C ASN A 21 8.95 9.45 -0.23
N GLU A 22 8.38 8.94 -1.32
CA GLU A 22 6.99 9.25 -1.68
C GLU A 22 6.00 8.67 -0.66
N LEU A 23 6.28 7.48 -0.10
CA LEU A 23 5.48 6.95 1.00
C LEU A 23 5.55 7.88 2.22
N ALA A 24 6.76 8.34 2.59
CA ALA A 24 6.98 9.25 3.71
C ALA A 24 6.16 10.55 3.56
N GLU A 25 6.21 11.16 2.38
CA GLU A 25 5.42 12.36 2.05
C GLU A 25 3.91 12.07 2.10
N LYS A 26 3.48 10.94 1.53
CA LYS A 26 2.06 10.59 1.43
C LYS A 26 1.37 10.36 2.78
N ILE A 27 2.10 9.86 3.77
CA ILE A 27 1.56 9.60 5.12
C ILE A 27 2.06 10.59 6.17
N ASP A 28 2.72 11.66 5.73
CA ASP A 28 3.28 12.74 6.57
C ASP A 28 4.14 12.23 7.73
N ILE A 29 5.06 11.31 7.41
CA ILE A 29 5.98 10.71 8.38
C ILE A 29 7.41 10.91 7.90
N PRO A 30 8.36 11.32 8.77
CA PRO A 30 9.74 11.51 8.36
C PRO A 30 10.34 10.26 7.70
N ARG A 31 11.05 10.45 6.58
CA ARG A 31 11.71 9.37 5.82
C ARG A 31 12.56 8.45 6.70
N GLY A 32 13.29 9.01 7.66
CA GLY A 32 14.11 8.23 8.60
C GLY A 32 13.30 7.24 9.43
N THR A 33 12.05 7.57 9.76
CA THR A 33 11.11 6.69 10.45
C THR A 33 10.62 5.57 9.53
N ILE A 34 10.25 5.87 8.28
CA ILE A 34 9.93 4.85 7.26
C ILE A 34 11.09 3.86 7.09
N GLY A 35 12.32 4.35 6.99
CA GLY A 35 13.51 3.51 6.87
C GLY A 35 13.70 2.53 8.04
N ARG A 36 13.38 2.95 9.28
CA ARG A 36 13.38 2.06 10.46
C ARG A 36 12.32 0.96 10.34
N TRP A 37 11.13 1.31 9.90
CA TRP A 37 10.05 0.34 9.72
C TRP A 37 10.36 -0.69 8.62
N MET A 38 10.93 -0.25 7.49
CA MET A 38 11.36 -1.13 6.39
C MET A 38 12.46 -2.11 6.78
N SER A 39 13.27 -1.76 7.78
CA SER A 39 14.32 -2.62 8.34
C SER A 39 13.80 -3.53 9.48
N GLY A 40 12.48 -3.61 9.67
CA GLY A 40 11.84 -4.50 10.63
C GLY A 40 11.84 -3.97 12.07
N LYS A 41 12.27 -2.73 12.29
CA LYS A 41 12.34 -2.14 13.64
C LYS A 41 11.06 -1.38 13.95
N SER A 42 10.39 -1.80 15.03
CA SER A 42 9.36 -1.03 15.76
C SER A 42 8.39 -0.27 14.85
N LEU A 43 7.55 -1.02 14.11
CA LEU A 43 6.39 -0.46 13.42
C LEU A 43 5.27 -0.25 14.44
N PRO A 44 4.83 0.99 14.73
CA PRO A 44 3.71 1.23 15.61
C PRO A 44 2.43 0.62 15.04
N ARG A 45 1.58 0.08 15.91
CA ARG A 45 0.30 -0.54 15.50
C ARG A 45 -0.61 0.41 14.72
N THR A 46 -0.54 1.72 14.99
CA THR A 46 -1.26 2.75 14.25
C THR A 46 -0.77 2.89 12.81
N ALA A 47 0.55 2.85 12.61
CA ALA A 47 1.15 2.87 11.27
C ALA A 47 0.87 1.57 10.52
N GLU A 48 0.93 0.42 11.20
CA GLU A 48 0.52 -0.87 10.63
C GLU A 48 -0.94 -0.85 10.15
N LEU A 49 -1.87 -0.33 10.97
CA LEU A 49 -3.26 -0.16 10.59
C LEU A 49 -3.42 0.74 9.36
N ALA A 50 -2.75 1.90 9.35
CA ALA A 50 -2.82 2.83 8.22
C ALA A 50 -2.30 2.20 6.92
N LEU A 51 -1.18 1.46 6.97
CA LEU A 51 -0.60 0.76 5.83
C LEU A 51 -1.51 -0.35 5.30
N ASN A 52 -2.16 -1.11 6.19
CA ASN A 52 -3.15 -2.12 5.80
C ASN A 52 -4.39 -1.49 5.16
N LEU A 53 -4.90 -0.38 5.71
CA LEU A 53 -6.02 0.38 5.11
C LEU A 53 -5.66 0.93 3.73
N MET A 54 -4.40 1.31 3.50
CA MET A 54 -3.93 1.65 2.15
C MET A 54 -4.06 0.42 1.22
N LEU A 55 -3.58 -0.76 1.61
CA LEU A 55 -3.71 -1.95 0.75
C LEU A 55 -5.17 -2.30 0.46
N GLU A 56 -6.05 -2.23 1.46
CA GLU A 56 -7.48 -2.46 1.27
C GLU A 56 -8.10 -1.44 0.30
N ASN A 57 -7.77 -0.16 0.43
CA ASN A 57 -8.24 0.89 -0.48
C ASN A 57 -7.81 0.60 -1.94
N ARG A 58 -6.58 0.13 -2.15
CA ARG A 58 -6.08 -0.24 -3.48
C ARG A 58 -6.91 -1.35 -4.11
N GLU A 59 -7.27 -2.37 -3.34
CA GLU A 59 -8.13 -3.46 -3.81
C GLU A 59 -9.56 -2.99 -4.10
N LEU A 60 -10.11 -2.09 -3.27
CA LEU A 60 -11.41 -1.48 -3.53
C LEU A 60 -11.40 -0.65 -4.81
N GLN A 61 -10.33 0.09 -5.09
CA GLN A 61 -10.15 0.83 -6.34
C GLN A 61 -10.11 -0.11 -7.55
N LYS A 62 -9.35 -1.22 -7.49
CA LYS A 62 -9.31 -2.23 -8.56
C LYS A 62 -10.69 -2.82 -8.85
N LYS A 63 -11.45 -3.14 -7.80
CA LYS A 63 -12.84 -3.62 -7.93
C LYS A 63 -13.73 -2.57 -8.57
N LEU A 64 -13.64 -1.32 -8.14
CA LEU A 64 -14.42 -0.22 -8.71
C LEU A 64 -14.12 0.00 -10.20
N GLU A 65 -12.86 -0.04 -10.61
CA GLU A 65 -12.49 0.03 -12.04
C GLU A 65 -13.06 -1.14 -12.84
N SER A 66 -13.01 -2.36 -12.29
CA SER A 66 -13.62 -3.54 -12.92
C SER A 66 -15.14 -3.35 -13.13
N PHE A 67 -15.83 -2.79 -12.14
CA PHE A 67 -17.26 -2.48 -12.24
C PHE A 67 -17.55 -1.40 -13.30
N LYS A 68 -16.71 -0.37 -13.42
CA LYS A 68 -16.85 0.66 -14.47
C LYS A 68 -16.69 0.04 -15.86
N ILE A 69 -15.65 -0.77 -16.07
CA ILE A 69 -15.42 -1.47 -17.34
C ILE A 69 -16.62 -2.35 -17.70
N PHE A 70 -17.14 -3.10 -16.73
CA PHE A 70 -18.34 -3.93 -16.93
C PHE A 70 -19.57 -3.10 -17.32
N LYS A 71 -19.83 -2.00 -16.61
CA LYS A 71 -20.94 -1.08 -16.92
C LYS A 71 -20.82 -0.51 -18.34
N ASP A 72 -19.61 -0.11 -18.74
CA ASP A 72 -19.37 0.45 -20.07
C ASP A 72 -19.53 -0.60 -21.18
N ALA A 73 -19.20 -1.87 -20.90
CA ALA A 73 -19.46 -2.96 -21.83
C ALA A 73 -20.96 -3.20 -22.00
N LEU A 74 -21.75 -3.16 -20.92
CA LEU A 74 -23.21 -3.29 -20.99
C LEU A 74 -23.86 -2.16 -21.80
N ASN A 75 -23.38 -0.92 -21.67
CA ASN A 75 -23.93 0.22 -22.41
C ASN A 75 -23.63 0.20 -23.93
N LYS A 76 -22.73 -0.68 -24.38
CA LYS A 76 -22.36 -0.85 -25.79
C LYS A 76 -23.09 -2.00 -26.49
N LEU A 77 -23.88 -2.77 -25.74
CA LEU A 77 -24.78 -3.81 -26.25
C LEU A 77 -26.11 -3.17 -26.68
#